data_AF-A0A165Z0Y7-F1
#
_entry.id   AF-A0A165Z0Y7-F1
#
_cell.length_a   1.000
_cell.length_b   1.000
_cell.length_c   1.000
_cell.angle_alpha   90.00
_cell.angle_beta   90.00
_cell.angle_gamma   90.00
#
_symmetry.space_group_name_H-M   'P 1'
#
loop_
_entity.id
_entity.type
_entity.pdbx_description
1 polymer ?
#
loop_
_entity_poly.entity_id
_entity_poly.type
_entity_poly.pdbx_seq_one_letter_code
_entity_poly.pdbx_strand_id
1 'polypeptide(L)'
;MNLTDSNKQPHIKTAIIGTNTLKRIWEDQELLTTPSWIGRTPKFPGSAGAGSLKADEWRSFCSIFLVFSLVRLWREKGGRFPELLDNFMHLVSATELASLRVVTPQTVDLYEKNIKAYLFGHRKLFLDQRFVPNQHTALHLGGMLRMFGPVHAWRTFPFERYNGMMQSINNN
;
A
#
# COMPACT_ATOMS: atom_id res chain seq x y z
N MET A 1 1.15 -8.60 -42.35
CA MET A 1 -0.28 -8.18 -42.39
C MET A 1 -0.42 -7.03 -41.40
N ASN A 2 -0.36 -5.80 -41.91
CA ASN A 2 -0.51 -4.58 -41.11
C ASN A 2 -1.99 -4.32 -40.88
N LEU A 3 -2.38 -4.08 -39.63
CA LEU A 3 -3.54 -3.27 -39.28
C LEU A 3 -3.16 -2.47 -38.03
N THR A 4 -2.49 -1.34 -38.26
CA THR A 4 -2.48 -0.25 -37.30
C THR A 4 -3.88 0.32 -37.23
N ASP A 5 -4.37 0.60 -36.02
CA ASP A 5 -5.29 1.71 -35.84
C ASP A 5 -4.82 2.61 -34.71
N SER A 6 -4.61 3.86 -35.11
CA SER A 6 -4.11 4.98 -34.35
C SER A 6 -5.25 5.62 -33.57
N ASN A 7 -5.20 5.56 -32.24
CA ASN A 7 -5.67 6.67 -31.40
C ASN A 7 -5.21 6.45 -29.94
N LYS A 8 -3.94 6.77 -29.64
CA LYS A 8 -3.59 7.02 -28.23
C LYS A 8 -4.17 8.38 -27.86
N GLN A 9 -5.45 8.39 -27.49
CA GLN A 9 -5.95 9.46 -26.64
C GLN A 9 -5.01 9.54 -25.43
N PRO A 10 -4.56 10.73 -25.01
CA PRO A 10 -3.79 10.85 -23.79
C PRO A 10 -4.72 10.40 -22.67
N HIS A 11 -4.49 9.21 -22.12
CA HIS A 11 -5.15 8.77 -20.90
C HIS A 11 -4.88 9.85 -19.85
N ILE A 12 -5.88 10.69 -19.59
CA ILE A 12 -5.81 11.66 -18.51
C ILE A 12 -5.66 10.81 -17.26
N LYS A 13 -4.45 10.75 -16.69
CA LYS A 13 -4.20 10.09 -15.42
C LYS A 13 -5.03 10.82 -14.38
N THR A 14 -6.23 10.35 -14.12
CA THR A 14 -7.07 10.90 -13.07
C THR A 14 -6.43 10.52 -11.74
N ALA A 15 -5.68 11.46 -11.15
CA ALA A 15 -5.11 11.29 -9.83
C ALA A 15 -6.26 11.13 -8.82
N ILE A 16 -6.34 9.96 -8.19
CA ILE A 16 -7.38 9.64 -7.19
C ILE A 16 -7.17 10.52 -5.95
N ILE A 17 -5.91 10.68 -5.54
CA ILE A 17 -5.46 11.64 -4.53
C ILE A 17 -4.94 12.86 -5.30
N GLY A 18 -5.83 13.81 -5.57
CA GLY A 18 -5.47 15.07 -6.21
C GLY A 18 -4.65 15.97 -5.29
N THR A 19 -4.04 17.01 -5.86
CA THR A 19 -3.15 17.95 -5.14
C THR A 19 -3.77 18.54 -3.87
N ASN A 20 -5.06 18.87 -3.88
CA ASN A 20 -5.75 19.43 -2.72
C ASN A 20 -5.90 18.40 -1.58
N THR A 21 -6.20 17.14 -1.92
CA THR A 21 -6.26 16.06 -0.93
C THR A 21 -4.88 15.79 -0.35
N LEU A 22 -3.83 15.83 -1.19
CA LEU A 22 -2.46 15.61 -0.75
C LEU A 22 -1.97 16.70 0.21
N LYS A 23 -2.25 17.97 -0.09
CA LYS A 23 -1.98 19.09 0.84
C LYS A 23 -2.65 18.88 2.19
N ARG A 24 -3.92 18.45 2.18
CA ARG A 24 -4.64 18.23 3.43
C ARG A 24 -4.11 17.03 4.23
N ILE A 25 -3.62 15.99 3.54
CA ILE A 25 -2.91 14.90 4.20
C ILE A 25 -1.65 15.45 4.88
N TRP A 26 -0.85 16.30 4.21
CA TRP A 26 0.35 16.89 4.81
C TRP A 26 0.04 17.76 6.03
N GLU A 27 -1.02 18.57 5.99
CA GLU A 27 -1.50 19.34 7.15
C GLU A 27 -1.89 18.42 8.31
N ASP A 28 -2.61 17.33 8.03
CA ASP A 28 -2.97 16.36 9.07
C ASP A 28 -1.72 15.63 9.64
N GLN A 29 -0.68 15.39 8.82
CA GLN A 29 0.57 14.77 9.29
C GLN A 29 1.31 15.65 10.32
N GLU A 30 1.22 16.97 10.21
CA GLU A 30 1.83 17.91 11.18
C GLU A 30 1.12 17.90 12.54
N LEU A 31 -0.17 17.52 12.56
CA LEU A 31 -0.99 17.46 13.77
C LEU A 31 -0.92 16.10 14.48
N LEU A 32 -0.48 15.06 13.79
CA LEU A 32 -0.45 13.69 14.30
C LEU A 32 0.86 13.37 15.02
N THR A 33 0.77 13.12 16.32
CA THR A 33 1.88 12.57 17.10
C THR A 33 1.93 11.05 16.95
N THR A 34 3.06 10.54 16.45
CA THR A 34 3.32 9.10 16.41
C THR A 34 4.25 8.67 17.55
N PRO A 35 4.03 7.50 18.15
CA PRO A 35 4.98 6.90 19.06
C PRO A 35 6.41 6.75 18.50
N SER A 36 7.43 6.85 19.34
CA SER A 36 8.85 6.90 18.95
C SER A 36 9.41 5.66 18.24
N TRP A 37 8.77 4.51 18.43
CA TRP A 37 9.10 3.24 17.75
C TRP A 37 8.62 3.16 16.29
N ILE A 38 7.75 4.06 15.83
CA ILE A 38 7.39 4.18 14.42
C ILE A 38 8.52 4.94 13.74
N GLY A 39 9.02 4.39 12.63
CA GLY A 39 10.09 5.00 11.84
C GLY A 39 9.75 6.42 11.40
N ARG A 40 10.73 7.13 10.83
CA ARG A 40 10.53 8.53 10.40
C ARG A 40 9.31 8.65 9.50
N THR A 41 8.41 9.57 9.87
CA THR A 41 7.29 9.96 9.01
C THR A 41 7.84 10.53 7.70
N PRO A 42 7.36 10.05 6.54
CA PRO A 42 7.78 10.62 5.28
C PRO A 42 7.33 12.08 5.17
N LYS A 43 8.27 12.97 4.84
CA LYS A 43 7.99 14.38 4.59
C LYS A 43 7.50 14.56 3.16
N PHE A 44 6.31 15.12 2.99
CA PHE A 44 5.70 15.42 1.69
C PHE A 44 5.65 14.23 0.69
N PRO A 45 5.14 13.06 1.11
CA PRO A 45 5.04 11.89 0.25
C PRO A 45 4.23 12.21 -1.01
N GLY A 46 4.74 11.80 -2.17
CA GLY A 46 4.15 12.10 -3.47
C GLY A 46 4.57 13.44 -4.10
N SER A 47 5.41 14.24 -3.43
CA SER A 47 6.04 15.41 -4.04
C SER A 47 7.30 15.03 -4.84
N ALA A 48 7.62 15.80 -5.87
CA ALA A 48 8.80 15.56 -6.71
C ALA A 48 10.14 15.68 -5.96
N GLY A 49 10.17 16.40 -4.82
CA GLY A 49 11.37 16.65 -4.02
C GLY A 49 11.59 15.69 -2.84
N ALA A 50 10.63 14.83 -2.51
CA ALA A 50 10.69 14.00 -1.29
C ALA A 50 11.54 12.71 -1.43
N GLY A 51 12.06 12.42 -2.62
CA GLY A 51 12.74 11.16 -2.90
C GLY A 51 11.80 9.94 -2.89
N SER A 52 12.37 8.74 -3.00
CA SER A 52 11.60 7.49 -2.94
C SER A 52 11.43 7.04 -1.49
N LEU A 53 10.21 6.66 -1.11
CA LEU A 53 9.93 6.12 0.21
C LEU A 53 10.41 4.67 0.32
N LYS A 54 10.98 4.32 1.47
CA LYS A 54 11.30 2.94 1.84
C LYS A 54 10.03 2.18 2.19
N ALA A 55 10.09 0.85 2.17
CA ALA A 55 8.94 -0.02 2.43
C ALA A 55 8.25 0.26 3.78
N ASP A 56 9.03 0.52 4.83
CA ASP A 56 8.51 0.82 6.18
C ASP A 56 7.86 2.21 6.27
N GLU A 57 8.39 3.18 5.53
CA GLU A 57 7.82 4.53 5.41
C GLU A 57 6.48 4.47 4.65
N TRP A 58 6.42 3.69 3.56
CA TRP A 58 5.16 3.43 2.84
C TRP A 58 4.11 2.79 3.75
N ARG A 59 4.50 1.79 4.54
CA ARG A 59 3.59 1.13 5.47
C ARG A 59 3.02 2.13 6.47
N SER A 60 3.88 2.88 7.16
CA SER A 60 3.47 3.86 8.16
C SER A 60 2.58 4.95 7.55
N PHE A 61 2.94 5.42 6.34
CA PHE A 61 2.14 6.38 5.60
C PHE A 61 0.73 5.88 5.29
N CYS A 62 0.62 4.68 4.72
CA CYS A 62 -0.66 4.11 4.34
C CYS A 62 -1.52 3.74 5.54
N SER A 63 -0.97 3.06 6.55
CA SER A 63 -1.77 2.50 7.64
C SER A 63 -2.15 3.52 8.72
N ILE A 64 -1.42 4.63 8.84
CA ILE A 64 -1.67 5.65 9.87
C ILE A 64 -2.22 6.93 9.23
N PHE A 65 -1.39 7.59 8.43
CA PHE A 65 -1.68 8.93 7.96
C PHE A 65 -2.79 8.95 6.90
N LEU A 66 -2.72 8.06 5.90
CA LEU A 66 -3.79 7.94 4.92
C LEU A 66 -5.09 7.44 5.54
N VAL A 67 -5.06 6.47 6.46
CA VAL A 67 -6.28 6.05 7.17
C VAL A 67 -6.93 7.23 7.88
N PHE A 68 -6.17 7.97 8.69
CA PHE A 68 -6.69 9.12 9.43
C PHE A 68 -7.28 10.18 8.48
N SER A 69 -6.49 10.65 7.51
CA SER A 69 -6.89 11.73 6.62
C SER A 69 -8.02 11.33 5.68
N LEU A 70 -7.94 10.16 5.05
CA LEU A 70 -8.96 9.73 4.08
C LEU A 70 -10.28 9.40 4.76
N VAL A 71 -10.28 8.82 5.97
CA VAL A 71 -11.53 8.63 6.73
C VAL A 71 -12.20 9.99 6.98
N ARG A 72 -11.43 10.98 7.46
CA ARG A 72 -11.97 12.32 7.73
C ARG A 72 -12.45 13.04 6.46
N LEU A 73 -11.75 12.86 5.34
CA LEU A 73 -12.01 13.59 4.09
C LEU A 73 -13.05 12.94 3.19
N TRP A 74 -13.17 11.60 3.19
CA TRP A 74 -13.91 10.86 2.16
C TRP A 74 -15.17 10.18 2.68
N ARG A 75 -15.29 9.94 4.00
CA ARG A 75 -16.45 9.26 4.60
C ARG A 75 -17.79 9.89 4.20
N GLU A 76 -17.87 11.22 4.22
CA GLU A 76 -19.13 11.96 4.01
C GLU A 76 -19.11 12.78 2.70
N LYS A 77 -18.08 12.60 1.87
CA LYS A 77 -17.88 13.40 0.65
C LYS A 77 -18.88 13.03 -0.47
N GLY A 78 -19.54 11.88 -0.38
CA GLY A 78 -20.43 11.35 -1.40
C GLY A 78 -19.72 10.97 -2.70
N GLY A 79 -20.51 10.70 -3.75
CA GLY A 79 -19.98 10.18 -5.02
C GLY A 79 -19.26 8.85 -4.82
N ARG A 80 -18.14 8.64 -5.51
CA ARG A 80 -17.35 7.39 -5.42
C ARG A 80 -16.36 7.32 -4.24
N PHE A 81 -16.29 8.37 -3.42
CA PHE A 81 -15.25 8.50 -2.38
C PHE A 81 -15.43 7.51 -1.21
N PRO A 82 -16.65 7.24 -0.72
CA PRO A 82 -16.87 6.20 0.29
C PRO A 82 -16.42 4.82 -0.18
N GLU A 83 -16.70 4.42 -1.42
CA GLU A 83 -16.29 3.11 -1.95
C GLU A 83 -14.77 3.02 -2.16
N LEU A 84 -14.13 4.14 -2.55
CA LEU A 84 -12.67 4.23 -2.61
C LEU A 84 -12.05 4.05 -1.22
N LEU A 85 -12.65 4.66 -0.20
CA LEU A 85 -12.22 4.55 1.18
C LEU A 85 -12.39 3.10 1.68
N ASP A 86 -13.55 2.48 1.48
CA ASP A 86 -13.79 1.09 1.89
C ASP A 86 -12.81 0.13 1.22
N ASN A 87 -12.58 0.30 -0.08
CA ASN A 87 -11.60 -0.49 -0.81
C ASN A 87 -10.18 -0.31 -0.28
N PHE A 88 -9.80 0.93 0.07
CA PHE A 88 -8.52 1.22 0.70
C PHE A 88 -8.40 0.59 2.10
N MET A 89 -9.46 0.63 2.91
CA MET A 89 -9.47 0.02 4.23
C MET A 89 -9.33 -1.50 4.19
N HIS A 90 -9.87 -2.18 3.16
CA HIS A 90 -9.59 -3.60 2.92
C HIS A 90 -8.10 -3.86 2.63
N LEU A 91 -7.45 -3.02 1.81
CA LEU A 91 -6.02 -3.14 1.54
C LEU A 91 -5.17 -2.95 2.80
N VAL A 92 -5.48 -1.91 3.59
CA VAL A 92 -4.78 -1.65 4.86
C VAL A 92 -4.97 -2.82 5.82
N SER A 93 -6.20 -3.30 5.98
CA SER A 93 -6.50 -4.44 6.86
C SER A 93 -5.73 -5.70 6.46
N ALA A 94 -5.71 -6.03 5.18
CA ALA A 94 -4.93 -7.16 4.67
C ALA A 94 -3.42 -6.98 4.94
N THR A 95 -2.90 -5.78 4.74
CA THR A 95 -1.47 -5.47 4.96
C THR A 95 -1.09 -5.59 6.44
N GLU A 96 -1.94 -5.12 7.36
CA GLU A 96 -1.73 -5.25 8.79
C GLU A 96 -1.75 -6.71 9.24
N LEU A 97 -2.76 -7.48 8.81
CA LEU A 97 -2.89 -8.91 9.15
C LEU A 97 -1.71 -9.74 8.64
N ALA A 98 -1.26 -9.49 7.40
CA ALA A 98 -0.11 -10.17 6.81
C ALA A 98 1.23 -9.91 7.55
N SER A 99 1.27 -8.86 8.37
CA SER A 99 2.49 -8.41 9.03
C SER A 99 2.48 -8.64 10.53
N LEU A 100 1.45 -9.32 11.04
CA LEU A 100 1.44 -9.77 12.41
C LEU A 100 2.60 -10.74 12.65
N ARG A 101 3.20 -10.66 13.85
CA ARG A 101 4.27 -11.56 14.27
C ARG A 101 3.77 -12.92 14.72
N VAL A 102 2.46 -13.04 14.92
CA VAL A 102 1.76 -14.28 15.27
C VAL A 102 0.57 -14.39 14.33
N VAL A 103 0.38 -15.56 13.75
CA VAL A 103 -0.68 -15.81 12.77
C VAL A 103 -1.48 -17.00 13.27
N THR A 104 -2.80 -16.83 13.33
CA THR A 104 -3.75 -17.90 13.62
C THR A 104 -4.58 -18.21 12.37
N PRO A 105 -5.28 -19.35 12.31
CA PRO A 105 -6.20 -19.63 11.21
C PRO A 105 -7.20 -18.49 10.96
N GLN A 106 -7.73 -17.90 12.03
CA GLN A 106 -8.66 -16.77 11.95
C GLN A 106 -8.01 -15.52 11.34
N THR A 107 -6.75 -15.23 11.67
CA THR A 107 -5.98 -14.14 11.05
C THR A 107 -5.84 -14.36 9.54
N VAL A 108 -5.54 -15.59 9.12
CA VAL A 108 -5.39 -15.91 7.69
C VAL A 108 -6.72 -15.77 6.96
N ASP A 109 -7.82 -16.26 7.54
CA ASP A 109 -9.13 -16.16 6.90
C ASP A 109 -9.57 -14.70 6.76
N LEU A 110 -9.28 -13.87 7.78
CA LEU A 110 -9.54 -12.43 7.71
C LEU A 110 -8.64 -11.74 6.67
N TYR A 111 -7.37 -12.15 6.54
CA TYR A 111 -6.48 -11.67 5.49
C TYR A 111 -7.07 -11.99 4.10
N GLU A 112 -7.45 -13.25 3.86
CA GLU A 112 -7.99 -13.71 2.58
C GLU A 112 -9.30 -13.01 2.22
N LYS A 113 -10.18 -12.80 3.22
CA LYS A 113 -11.40 -12.02 3.06
C LYS A 113 -11.10 -10.60 2.58
N ASN A 114 -10.18 -9.91 3.26
CA ASN A 114 -9.87 -8.51 2.96
C ASN A 114 -9.14 -8.35 1.63
N ILE A 115 -8.16 -9.20 1.31
CA ILE A 115 -7.43 -9.08 0.04
C ILE A 115 -8.35 -9.36 -1.15
N LYS A 116 -9.28 -10.33 -1.04
CA LYS A 116 -10.29 -10.57 -2.08
C LYS A 116 -11.23 -9.38 -2.24
N ALA A 117 -11.75 -8.85 -1.13
CA ALA A 117 -12.63 -7.67 -1.15
C ALA A 117 -11.93 -6.46 -1.80
N TYR A 118 -10.67 -6.20 -1.45
CA TYR A 118 -9.85 -5.17 -2.09
C TYR A 118 -9.69 -5.40 -3.60
N LEU A 119 -9.40 -6.62 -4.06
CA LEU A 119 -9.21 -6.85 -5.50
C LEU A 119 -10.54 -6.74 -6.27
N PHE A 120 -11.64 -7.23 -5.71
CA PHE A 120 -12.97 -7.03 -6.31
C PHE A 120 -13.34 -5.54 -6.41
N GLY A 121 -13.14 -4.79 -5.32
CA GLY A 121 -13.38 -3.34 -5.31
C GLY A 121 -12.44 -2.60 -6.25
N HIS A 122 -11.16 -2.97 -6.30
CA HIS A 122 -10.19 -2.41 -7.24
C HIS A 122 -10.64 -2.58 -8.70
N ARG A 123 -11.08 -3.78 -9.09
CA ARG A 123 -11.61 -4.02 -10.44
C ARG A 123 -12.85 -3.19 -10.75
N LYS A 124 -13.75 -3.02 -9.76
CA LYS A 124 -14.98 -2.22 -9.91
C LYS A 124 -14.69 -0.72 -10.04
N LEU A 125 -13.73 -0.21 -9.26
CA LEU A 125 -13.44 1.22 -9.13
C LEU A 125 -12.46 1.73 -10.19
N PHE A 126 -11.60 0.85 -10.72
CA PHE A 126 -10.55 1.17 -11.68
C PHE A 126 -10.66 0.32 -12.93
N LEU A 127 -11.75 0.51 -13.69
CA LEU A 127 -12.09 -0.31 -14.86
C LEU A 127 -10.99 -0.39 -15.93
N ASP A 128 -10.18 0.67 -16.06
CA ASP A 128 -9.10 0.74 -17.05
C ASP A 128 -7.77 0.13 -16.57
N GLN A 129 -7.69 -0.31 -15.30
CA GLN A 129 -6.45 -0.82 -14.71
C GLN A 129 -6.43 -2.34 -14.75
N ARG A 130 -5.35 -2.89 -15.29
CA ARG A 130 -5.07 -4.33 -15.22
C ARG A 130 -4.41 -4.65 -13.89
N PHE A 131 -4.73 -5.82 -13.34
CA PHE A 131 -4.01 -6.30 -12.16
C PHE A 131 -2.53 -6.48 -12.46
N VAL A 132 -1.69 -6.00 -11.55
CA VAL A 132 -0.24 -6.21 -11.61
C VAL A 132 0.14 -7.52 -10.91
N PRO A 133 1.31 -8.12 -11.21
CA PRO A 133 1.73 -9.38 -10.59
C PRO A 133 1.66 -9.36 -9.05
N ASN A 134 2.01 -8.24 -8.41
CA ASN A 134 1.95 -8.11 -6.95
C ASN A 134 0.54 -8.27 -6.36
N GLN A 135 -0.49 -7.83 -7.10
CA GLN A 135 -1.88 -8.03 -6.68
C GLN A 135 -2.29 -9.49 -6.81
N HIS A 136 -1.78 -10.20 -7.82
CA HIS A 136 -1.98 -11.65 -7.96
C HIS A 136 -1.24 -12.44 -6.87
N THR A 137 0.03 -12.13 -6.61
CA THR A 137 0.83 -12.85 -5.61
C THR A 137 0.27 -12.66 -4.20
N ALA A 138 -0.36 -11.53 -3.90
CA ALA A 138 -1.06 -11.32 -2.64
C ALA A 138 -2.17 -12.36 -2.38
N LEU A 139 -2.84 -12.89 -3.42
CA LEU A 139 -3.85 -13.95 -3.24
C LEU A 139 -3.26 -15.25 -2.68
N HIS A 140 -1.98 -15.53 -2.95
CA HIS A 140 -1.30 -16.75 -2.50
C HIS A 140 -0.73 -16.62 -1.08
N LEU A 141 -0.62 -15.38 -0.56
CA LEU A 141 0.00 -15.14 0.74
C LEU A 141 -0.77 -15.84 1.87
N GLY A 142 -2.10 -15.97 1.78
CA GLY A 142 -2.88 -16.73 2.77
C GLY A 142 -2.43 -18.19 2.89
N GLY A 143 -2.16 -18.87 1.77
CA GLY A 143 -1.60 -20.21 1.75
C GLY A 143 -0.20 -20.26 2.37
N MET A 144 0.67 -19.30 2.01
CA MET A 144 2.02 -19.20 2.56
C MET A 144 2.01 -18.97 4.08
N LEU A 145 1.10 -18.14 4.59
CA LEU A 145 0.94 -17.89 6.02
C LEU A 145 0.56 -19.17 6.79
N ARG A 146 -0.28 -20.04 6.21
CA ARG A 146 -0.63 -21.33 6.83
C ARG A 146 0.55 -22.31 6.84
N MET A 147 1.37 -22.31 5.78
CA MET A 147 2.49 -23.27 5.64
C MET A 147 3.74 -22.85 6.41
N PHE A 148 4.11 -21.58 6.34
CA PHE A 148 5.39 -21.06 6.84
C PHE A 148 5.24 -20.15 8.05
N GLY A 149 4.01 -19.86 8.46
CA GLY A 149 3.72 -18.93 9.55
C GLY A 149 3.96 -17.47 9.17
N PRO A 150 4.23 -16.59 10.16
CA PRO A 150 4.39 -15.15 9.97
C PRO A 150 5.44 -14.76 8.92
N VAL A 151 5.12 -13.78 8.07
CA VAL A 151 6.03 -13.25 7.01
C VAL A 151 7.41 -12.85 7.55
N HIS A 152 7.45 -12.37 8.80
CA HIS A 152 8.70 -12.01 9.47
C HIS A 152 9.75 -13.12 9.50
N ALA A 153 9.34 -14.39 9.50
CA ALA A 153 10.23 -15.54 9.57
C ALA A 153 10.94 -15.84 8.24
N TRP A 154 10.37 -15.42 7.11
CA TRP A 154 10.84 -15.82 5.77
C TRP A 154 10.97 -14.68 4.75
N ARG A 155 10.75 -13.43 5.17
CA ARG A 155 10.99 -12.24 4.33
C ARG A 155 12.48 -12.00 4.03
N THR A 156 12.77 -11.32 2.92
CA THR A 156 14.13 -11.09 2.41
C THR A 156 14.92 -9.99 3.12
N PHE A 157 14.28 -9.17 3.97
CA PHE A 157 14.91 -8.00 4.59
C PHE A 157 16.22 -8.28 5.36
N PRO A 158 16.37 -9.40 6.11
CA PRO A 158 17.65 -9.72 6.73
C PRO A 158 18.78 -9.89 5.70
N PHE A 159 18.51 -10.56 4.58
CA PHE A 159 19.48 -10.78 3.50
C PHE A 159 19.83 -9.47 2.77
N GLU A 160 18.83 -8.62 2.50
CA GLU A 160 19.06 -7.28 1.93
C GLU A 160 19.96 -6.42 2.82
N ARG A 161 19.78 -6.49 4.14
CA ARG A 161 20.65 -5.82 5.10
C ARG A 161 22.08 -6.34 5.02
N TYR A 162 22.26 -7.66 4.94
CA TYR A 162 23.58 -8.26 4.77
C TYR A 162 24.25 -7.85 3.46
N ASN A 163 23.50 -7.80 2.35
CA ASN A 163 24.03 -7.30 1.07
C ASN A 163 24.54 -5.87 1.18
N GLY A 164 23.79 -4.98 1.85
CA GLY A 164 24.23 -3.60 2.11
C GLY A 164 25.48 -3.53 2.99
N MET A 165 25.61 -4.40 4.00
CA MET A 165 26.82 -4.49 4.82
C MET A 165 28.02 -4.96 3.99
N MET A 166 27.85 -5.99 3.15
CA MET A 166 28.93 -6.50 2.29
C MET A 166 29.42 -5.45 1.29
N GLN A 167 28.52 -4.64 0.74
CA GLN A 167 28.89 -3.51 -0.15
C GLN A 167 29.77 -2.45 0.55
N SER A 168 29.75 -2.37 1.88
CA SER A 168 30.56 -1.41 2.65
C SER A 168 31.98 -1.92 2.98
N ILE A 169 32.26 -3.20 2.74
CA ILE A 169 33.59 -3.78 2.97
C ILE A 169 34.46 -3.45 1.76
N ASN A 170 35.61 -2.84 2.01
CA ASN A 170 36.58 -2.54 0.96
C ASN A 170 37.29 -3.82 0.52
N ASN A 171 37.24 -4.15 -0.77
CA ASN A 171 37.87 -5.34 -1.35
C ASN A 171 39.27 -5.07 -1.93
N ASN A 172 39.94 -4.00 -1.48
CA ASN A 172 41.28 -3.61 -1.90
C ASN A 172 42.38 -4.37 -1.14
#